data_AF-A0A958WNI6-F1
#
_entry.id   AF-A0A958WNI6-F1
#
_cell.length_a   1.000
_cell.length_b   1.000
_cell.length_c   1.000
_cell.angle_alpha   90.00
_cell.angle_beta   90.00
_cell.angle_gamma   90.00
#
_symmetry.space_group_name_H-M   'P 1'
#
loop_
_entity.id
_entity.type
_entity.pdbx_description
1 polymer ?
#
loop_
_entity_poly.entity_id
_entity_poly.type
_entity_poly.pdbx_seq_one_letter_code
_entity_poly.pdbx_strand_id
1 'polypeptide(L)'
;MNVLEKDVIDIAEYNKSGKEIPRGRRYAFHIDRKHYVTDKECLTGRELLALAGKTPPERFQLNQMFRFGRVEKVELDEKVDLAICGVERFVTIPLDQTEGRPQRTDFLMPEADREYLAASGFNFETVREGSNQWLIVRDFPVPPGYNTGKVDVALMIPPGYPTAPLDMAYFHPPLARTDGRGINALSSQSIEGKNYQRWSRHRTGQNPWRPDVDDISTHMSLVSHWPEREFINH
;
A
#
# COMPACT_ATOMS: atom_id res chain seq x y z
N MET A 1 41.84 6.59 -21.21
CA MET A 1 40.98 7.77 -20.94
C MET A 1 39.89 7.77 -22.00
N ASN A 2 38.64 7.53 -21.60
CA ASN A 2 37.52 7.25 -22.51
C ASN A 2 36.95 8.57 -23.06
N VAL A 3 36.79 8.68 -24.37
CA VAL A 3 36.45 9.92 -25.10
C VAL A 3 34.91 10.08 -25.27
N LEU A 4 34.09 9.33 -24.52
CA LEU A 4 32.63 9.27 -24.70
C LEU A 4 31.81 10.15 -23.72
N GLU A 5 32.44 10.89 -22.80
CA GLU A 5 31.74 11.63 -21.73
C GLU A 5 31.46 13.12 -22.02
N LYS A 6 31.84 13.66 -23.18
CA LYS A 6 31.77 15.13 -23.42
C LYS A 6 30.42 15.68 -23.90
N ASP A 7 29.41 14.84 -24.17
CA ASP A 7 28.14 15.28 -24.79
C ASP A 7 26.88 15.04 -23.93
N VAL A 8 27.05 14.62 -22.68
CA VAL A 8 25.95 14.42 -21.74
C VAL A 8 25.93 15.57 -20.73
N ILE A 9 24.80 16.25 -20.63
CA ILE A 9 24.58 17.32 -19.67
C ILE A 9 23.79 16.78 -18.49
N ASP A 10 24.39 16.77 -17.31
CA ASP A 10 23.66 16.53 -16.06
C ASP A 10 22.81 17.76 -15.73
N ILE A 11 21.48 17.59 -15.80
CA ILE A 11 20.52 18.67 -15.61
C ILE A 11 20.65 19.28 -14.21
N ALA A 12 20.83 18.44 -13.19
CA ALA A 12 20.86 18.88 -11.80
C ALA A 12 22.13 19.68 -11.50
N GLU A 13 23.28 19.26 -12.03
CA GLU A 13 24.52 20.01 -11.94
C GLU A 13 24.46 21.32 -12.72
N TYR A 14 23.94 21.28 -13.96
CA TYR A 14 23.88 22.45 -14.81
C TYR A 14 22.95 23.52 -14.24
N ASN A 15 21.81 23.11 -13.67
CA ASN A 15 20.90 23.99 -12.96
C ASN A 15 21.63 24.77 -11.86
N LYS A 16 22.64 24.21 -11.18
CA LYS A 16 23.42 24.94 -10.15
C LYS A 16 24.09 26.21 -10.64
N SER A 17 24.41 26.27 -11.93
CA SER A 17 25.05 27.43 -12.56
C SER A 17 24.08 28.58 -12.88
N GLY A 18 22.76 28.36 -12.79
CA GLY A 18 21.75 29.35 -13.14
C GLY A 18 21.64 29.68 -14.64
N LYS A 19 22.30 28.91 -15.50
CA LYS A 19 22.26 29.05 -16.97
C LYS A 19 21.23 28.12 -17.58
N GLU A 20 20.64 28.52 -18.70
CA GLU A 20 19.78 27.66 -19.51
C GLU A 20 20.57 26.48 -20.10
N ILE A 21 19.97 25.29 -20.06
CA ILE A 21 20.61 24.08 -20.55
C ILE A 21 20.55 24.08 -22.09
N PRO A 22 21.68 23.89 -22.78
CA PRO A 22 21.71 23.80 -24.25
C PRO A 22 20.79 22.71 -24.80
N ARG A 23 20.01 23.07 -25.83
CA ARG A 23 19.17 22.17 -26.62
C ARG A 23 20.00 21.27 -27.56
N GLY A 24 19.40 20.17 -28.03
CA GLY A 24 20.01 19.21 -28.97
C GLY A 24 21.13 18.36 -28.37
N ARG A 25 21.13 18.16 -27.05
CA ARG A 25 22.16 17.40 -26.32
C ARG A 25 21.56 16.14 -25.69
N ARG A 26 22.41 15.30 -25.11
CA ARG A 26 21.96 14.20 -24.26
C ARG A 26 21.81 14.72 -22.84
N TYR A 27 20.70 14.40 -22.20
CA TYR A 27 20.36 14.87 -20.86
C TYR A 27 20.50 13.72 -19.87
N ALA A 28 21.31 13.92 -18.83
CA ALA A 28 21.37 13.07 -17.66
C ALA A 28 20.49 13.64 -16.54
N PHE A 29 19.69 12.78 -15.94
CA PHE A 29 18.78 13.14 -14.85
C PHE A 29 18.58 11.95 -13.90
N HIS A 30 17.96 12.23 -12.76
CA HIS A 30 17.75 11.24 -11.72
C HIS A 30 16.27 10.95 -11.51
N ILE A 31 15.92 9.66 -11.39
CA ILE A 31 14.63 9.21 -10.84
C ILE A 31 14.94 8.28 -9.68
N ASP A 32 14.39 8.53 -8.48
CA ASP A 32 14.64 7.73 -7.27
C ASP A 32 16.14 7.54 -6.97
N ARG A 33 16.95 8.58 -7.21
CA ARG A 33 18.43 8.58 -7.08
C ARG A 33 19.18 7.68 -8.07
N LYS A 34 18.49 7.04 -9.02
CA LYS A 34 19.12 6.32 -10.14
C LYS A 34 19.33 7.27 -11.32
N HIS A 35 20.45 7.10 -12.02
CA HIS A 35 20.81 7.91 -13.18
C HIS A 35 20.16 7.36 -14.47
N TYR A 36 19.64 8.26 -15.29
CA TYR A 36 19.09 7.98 -16.62
C TYR A 36 19.63 8.99 -17.61
N VAL A 37 19.77 8.57 -18.87
CA VAL A 37 20.22 9.42 -19.98
C VAL A 37 19.27 9.29 -21.15
N THR A 38 18.85 10.43 -21.70
CA THR A 38 17.98 10.50 -22.88
C THR A 38 18.55 11.47 -23.91
N ASP A 39 18.23 11.25 -25.18
CA ASP A 39 18.46 12.19 -26.30
C ASP A 39 17.22 13.08 -26.57
N LYS A 40 16.07 12.76 -25.95
CA LYS A 40 14.85 13.57 -26.03
C LYS A 40 14.91 14.78 -25.10
N GLU A 41 14.61 15.97 -25.62
CA GLU A 41 14.45 17.19 -24.82
C GLU A 41 13.20 17.16 -23.95
N CYS A 42 12.11 16.57 -24.46
CA CYS A 42 10.84 16.48 -23.76
C CYS A 42 10.43 15.03 -23.56
N LEU A 43 10.05 14.69 -22.33
CA LEU A 43 9.48 13.39 -21.99
C LEU A 43 8.14 13.61 -21.29
N THR A 44 7.18 12.71 -21.50
CA THR A 44 5.96 12.70 -20.68
C THR A 44 6.21 12.07 -19.32
N GLY A 45 5.33 12.35 -18.34
CA GLY A 45 5.36 11.65 -17.04
C GLY A 45 5.35 10.12 -17.20
N ARG A 46 4.56 9.61 -18.15
CA ARG A 46 4.50 8.20 -18.54
C ARG A 46 5.83 7.66 -19.05
N GLU A 47 6.50 8.40 -19.94
CA GLU A 47 7.81 8.01 -20.46
C GLU A 47 8.89 8.00 -19.36
N LEU A 48 8.87 8.98 -18.45
CA LEU A 48 9.78 9.04 -17.30
C LEU A 48 9.58 7.85 -16.35
N LEU A 49 8.32 7.52 -16.03
CA LEU A 49 7.98 6.34 -15.22
C LEU A 49 8.43 5.04 -15.91
N ALA A 50 8.18 4.90 -17.21
CA ALA A 50 8.60 3.75 -17.98
C ALA A 50 10.13 3.59 -18.01
N LEU A 51 10.90 4.68 -18.17
CA LEU A 51 12.36 4.65 -18.08
C LEU A 51 12.85 4.15 -16.72
N ALA A 52 12.14 4.49 -15.64
CA ALA A 52 12.43 4.01 -14.29
C ALA A 52 11.93 2.59 -13.98
N GLY A 53 11.38 1.87 -14.97
CA GLY A 53 10.82 0.52 -14.80
C GLY A 53 9.49 0.50 -14.03
N LYS A 54 8.80 1.63 -13.94
CA LYS A 54 7.53 1.78 -13.19
C LYS A 54 6.35 1.49 -14.12
N THR A 55 6.13 0.21 -14.37
CA THR A 55 5.08 -0.29 -15.27
C THR A 55 4.10 -1.21 -14.53
N PRO A 56 2.77 -1.00 -14.61
CA PRO A 56 2.09 0.05 -15.36
C PRO A 56 2.26 1.45 -14.71
N PRO A 57 2.47 2.51 -15.50
CA PRO A 57 2.73 3.87 -14.99
C PRO A 57 1.57 4.46 -14.19
N GLU A 58 0.34 4.00 -14.41
CA GLU A 58 -0.86 4.40 -13.65
C GLU A 58 -0.77 4.03 -12.16
N ARG A 59 0.13 3.12 -11.79
CA ARG A 59 0.40 2.74 -10.38
C ARG A 59 1.46 3.60 -9.72
N PHE A 60 1.88 4.70 -10.33
CA PHE A 60 2.94 5.53 -9.80
C PHE A 60 2.66 7.02 -10.07
N GLN A 61 2.83 7.85 -9.05
CA GLN A 61 2.88 9.29 -9.18
C GLN A 61 4.32 9.70 -9.42
N LEU A 62 4.52 10.64 -10.33
CA LEU A 62 5.80 11.26 -10.60
C LEU A 62 5.80 12.69 -10.05
N ASN A 63 6.85 13.05 -9.33
CA ASN A 63 7.05 14.40 -8.81
C ASN A 63 8.41 14.96 -9.26
N GLN A 64 8.42 16.22 -9.67
CA GLN A 64 9.61 17.05 -9.83
C GLN A 64 10.03 17.58 -8.45
N MET A 65 11.25 17.26 -8.03
CA MET A 65 11.87 17.83 -6.83
C MET A 65 12.83 18.94 -7.27
N PHE A 66 12.57 20.15 -6.81
CA PHE A 66 13.39 21.33 -7.08
C PHE A 66 14.25 21.67 -5.86
N ARG A 67 15.19 22.60 -6.06
CA ARG A 67 15.95 23.17 -4.94
C ARG A 67 15.05 23.93 -3.97
N PHE A 68 15.50 24.02 -2.73
CA PHE A 68 14.74 24.57 -1.60
C PHE A 68 13.45 23.79 -1.25
N GLY A 69 13.34 22.54 -1.70
CA GLY A 69 12.28 21.62 -1.27
C GLY A 69 10.92 21.85 -1.94
N ARG A 70 10.84 22.67 -3.00
CA ARG A 70 9.63 22.77 -3.83
C ARG A 70 9.42 21.44 -4.55
N VAL A 71 8.19 20.93 -4.51
CA VAL A 71 7.78 19.68 -5.14
C VAL A 71 6.57 19.93 -6.01
N GLU A 72 6.60 19.46 -7.26
CA GLU A 72 5.46 19.56 -8.18
C GLU A 72 5.14 18.21 -8.80
N LYS A 73 3.84 17.87 -8.83
CA LYS A 73 3.37 16.66 -9.49
C LYS A 73 3.45 16.82 -11.01
N VAL A 74 3.79 15.74 -11.70
CA VAL A 74 3.75 15.63 -13.17
C VAL A 74 2.65 14.64 -13.53
N GLU A 75 1.68 15.07 -14.34
CA GLU A 75 0.65 14.16 -14.85
C GLU A 75 1.21 13.20 -15.92
N LEU A 76 0.56 12.06 -16.14
CA LEU A 76 1.09 11.00 -17.03
C LEU A 76 1.36 11.48 -18.46
N ASP A 77 0.51 12.37 -18.99
CA ASP A 77 0.62 12.91 -20.35
C ASP A 77 1.20 14.34 -20.39
N GLU A 78 1.56 14.88 -19.22
CA GLU A 78 2.23 16.17 -19.11
C GLU A 78 3.66 16.04 -19.65
N LYS A 79 4.05 16.98 -20.52
CA LYS A 79 5.39 17.03 -21.10
C LYS A 79 6.31 17.85 -20.20
N VAL A 80 7.40 17.24 -19.78
CA VAL A 80 8.49 17.89 -19.05
C VAL A 80 9.62 18.18 -20.02
N ASP A 81 9.93 19.46 -20.23
CA ASP A 81 11.08 19.91 -21.01
C ASP A 81 12.33 19.91 -20.11
N LEU A 82 13.21 18.93 -20.32
CA LEU A 82 14.42 18.71 -19.55
C LEU A 82 15.41 19.88 -19.63
N ALA A 83 15.33 20.72 -20.67
CA ALA A 83 16.23 21.86 -20.84
C ALA A 83 15.85 23.07 -19.96
N ILE A 84 14.58 23.16 -19.54
CA ILE A 84 14.06 24.30 -18.76
C ILE A 84 13.33 23.91 -17.48
N CYS A 85 13.15 22.61 -17.21
CA CYS A 85 12.39 22.13 -16.05
C CYS A 85 13.01 22.54 -14.71
N GLY A 86 14.30 22.86 -14.63
CA GLY A 86 14.93 23.32 -13.38
C GLY A 86 14.99 22.28 -12.26
N VAL A 87 14.67 21.01 -12.56
CA VAL A 87 14.56 19.93 -11.58
C VAL A 87 15.92 19.55 -11.01
N GLU A 88 15.97 19.20 -9.72
CA GLU A 88 17.12 18.55 -9.10
C GLU A 88 17.05 17.04 -9.31
N ARG A 89 15.86 16.45 -9.15
CA ARG A 89 15.58 15.04 -9.45
C ARG A 89 14.08 14.79 -9.55
N PHE A 90 13.71 13.69 -10.19
CA PHE A 90 12.36 13.15 -10.09
C PHE A 90 12.27 12.13 -8.95
N VAL A 91 11.10 12.05 -8.35
CA VAL A 91 10.76 11.08 -7.30
C VAL A 91 9.46 10.40 -7.69
N THR A 92 9.43 9.07 -7.54
CA THR A 92 8.22 8.28 -7.75
C THR A 92 7.59 7.91 -6.41
N ILE A 93 6.26 7.93 -6.37
CA ILE A 93 5.47 7.45 -5.24
C ILE A 93 4.57 6.34 -5.79
N PRO A 94 4.61 5.11 -5.26
CA PRO A 94 3.62 4.08 -5.61
C PRO A 94 2.20 4.60 -5.32
N LEU A 95 1.38 4.64 -6.34
CA LEU A 95 -0.08 4.75 -6.24
C LEU A 95 -0.59 3.32 -6.06
N ASP A 96 -0.30 2.72 -4.91
CA ASP A 96 -1.02 1.50 -4.55
C ASP A 96 -2.51 1.87 -4.54
N GLN A 97 -3.27 1.13 -5.35
CA GLN A 97 -4.67 1.37 -5.63
C GLN A 97 -5.50 1.28 -4.34
N THR A 98 -5.71 2.40 -3.67
CA THR A 98 -7.03 2.69 -3.12
C THR A 98 -7.78 3.42 -4.23
N GLU A 99 -8.42 2.66 -5.12
CA GLU A 99 -9.37 3.24 -6.06
C GLU A 99 -10.32 4.17 -5.29
N GLY A 100 -10.55 5.36 -5.84
CA GLY A 100 -11.26 6.47 -5.23
C GLY A 100 -12.74 6.21 -4.95
N ARG A 101 -13.03 5.28 -4.05
CA ARG A 101 -14.15 5.42 -3.14
C ARG A 101 -13.63 6.20 -1.94
N PRO A 102 -14.37 7.17 -1.39
CA PRO A 102 -14.08 7.60 -0.04
C PRO A 102 -14.03 6.34 0.82
N GLN A 103 -12.85 6.04 1.38
CA GLN A 103 -12.65 4.92 2.28
C GLN A 103 -13.69 5.07 3.37
N ARG A 104 -14.66 4.15 3.40
CA ARG A 104 -15.81 4.27 4.31
C ARG A 104 -15.26 4.32 5.73
N THR A 105 -15.49 5.47 6.38
CA THR A 105 -14.96 5.76 7.71
C THR A 105 -16.10 6.22 8.62
N ASP A 106 -16.94 5.29 9.04
CA ASP A 106 -18.10 5.56 9.90
C ASP A 106 -17.68 5.93 11.34
N PHE A 107 -16.44 5.58 11.73
CA PHE A 107 -15.84 5.93 13.02
C PHE A 107 -14.30 5.96 12.96
N LEU A 108 -13.68 6.62 13.93
CA LEU A 108 -12.22 6.70 14.04
C LEU A 108 -11.69 5.63 14.99
N MET A 109 -10.66 4.92 14.55
CA MET A 109 -9.85 4.04 15.40
C MET A 109 -8.89 4.88 16.28
N PRO A 110 -8.38 4.33 17.39
CA PRO A 110 -7.29 4.93 18.15
C PRO A 110 -6.08 5.31 17.28
N GLU A 111 -5.28 6.28 17.73
CA GLU A 111 -4.15 6.81 16.96
C GLU A 111 -3.13 5.74 16.56
N ALA A 112 -2.69 4.90 17.51
CA ALA A 112 -1.74 3.81 17.25
C ALA A 112 -2.25 2.85 16.16
N ASP A 113 -3.55 2.50 16.18
CA ASP A 113 -4.13 1.62 15.16
C ASP A 113 -4.19 2.29 13.79
N ARG A 114 -4.50 3.59 13.75
CA ARG A 114 -4.52 4.34 12.48
C ARG A 114 -3.13 4.45 11.87
N GLU A 115 -2.10 4.67 12.69
CA GLU A 115 -0.70 4.67 12.25
C GLU A 115 -0.31 3.33 11.64
N TYR A 116 -0.62 2.22 12.34
CA TYR A 116 -0.39 0.87 11.83
C TYR A 116 -1.13 0.62 10.52
N LEU A 117 -2.43 0.90 10.47
CA LEU A 117 -3.26 0.68 9.29
C LEU A 117 -2.77 1.50 8.08
N ALA A 118 -2.37 2.75 8.29
CA ALA A 118 -1.81 3.58 7.23
C ALA A 118 -0.44 3.06 6.74
N ALA A 119 0.39 2.54 7.64
CA ALA A 119 1.70 1.98 7.31
C ALA A 119 1.63 0.56 6.70
N SER A 120 0.54 -0.18 6.93
CA SER A 120 0.39 -1.58 6.52
C SER A 120 0.20 -1.78 5.01
N GLY A 121 -0.20 -0.73 4.29
CA GLY A 121 -0.59 -0.82 2.88
C GLY A 121 -1.93 -1.55 2.66
N PHE A 122 -2.66 -1.90 3.71
CA PHE A 122 -3.98 -2.52 3.60
C PHE A 122 -5.03 -1.51 3.13
N ASN A 123 -5.91 -1.97 2.23
CA ASN A 123 -7.17 -1.27 1.96
C ASN A 123 -8.16 -1.64 3.07
N PHE A 124 -8.48 -0.71 3.97
CA PHE A 124 -9.40 -0.98 5.09
C PHE A 124 -10.61 -0.04 5.12
N GLU A 125 -11.65 -0.36 5.85
CA GLU A 125 -12.84 0.50 6.04
C GLU A 125 -13.30 0.38 7.49
N THR A 126 -13.84 1.45 8.07
CA THR A 126 -14.54 1.39 9.37
C THR A 126 -16.04 1.53 9.14
N VAL A 127 -16.79 0.52 9.55
CA VAL A 127 -18.22 0.38 9.25
C VAL A 127 -19.02 0.30 10.54
N ARG A 128 -20.08 1.12 10.64
CA ARG A 128 -21.06 1.02 11.72
C ARG A 128 -22.33 0.34 11.20
N GLU A 129 -22.70 -0.78 11.81
CA GLU A 129 -23.89 -1.55 11.47
C GLU A 129 -24.69 -1.84 12.74
N GLY A 130 -25.77 -1.08 12.94
CA GLY A 130 -26.51 -1.09 14.20
C GLY A 130 -25.63 -0.64 15.38
N SER A 131 -25.53 -1.48 16.42
CA SER A 131 -24.64 -1.26 17.57
C SER A 131 -23.21 -1.72 17.34
N ASN A 132 -22.94 -2.41 16.22
CA ASN A 132 -21.64 -3.02 15.96
C ASN A 132 -20.73 -2.05 15.20
N GLN A 133 -19.45 -2.06 15.55
CA GLN A 133 -18.38 -1.38 14.85
C GLN A 133 -17.46 -2.43 14.23
N TRP A 134 -17.18 -2.29 12.94
CA TRP A 134 -16.38 -3.23 12.17
C TRP A 134 -15.18 -2.52 11.57
N LEU A 135 -14.00 -3.11 11.67
CA LEU A 135 -12.87 -2.80 10.81
C LEU A 135 -12.82 -3.88 9.72
N ILE A 136 -12.88 -3.48 8.45
CA ILE A 136 -12.88 -4.41 7.32
C ILE A 136 -11.63 -4.16 6.48
N VAL A 137 -10.73 -5.13 6.43
CA VAL A 137 -9.57 -5.16 5.55
C VAL A 137 -9.96 -5.88 4.26
N ARG A 138 -9.97 -5.16 3.14
CA ARG A 138 -10.32 -5.67 1.81
C ARG A 138 -9.12 -6.37 1.18
N ASP A 139 -9.41 -7.38 0.36
CA ASP A 139 -8.42 -8.07 -0.49
C ASP A 139 -7.19 -8.62 0.27
N PHE A 140 -7.38 -9.01 1.53
CA PHE A 140 -6.35 -9.59 2.37
C PHE A 140 -5.80 -10.89 1.74
N PRO A 141 -4.47 -11.05 1.64
CA PRO A 141 -3.87 -12.21 0.98
C PRO A 141 -4.06 -13.49 1.80
N VAL A 142 -4.30 -14.59 1.10
CA VAL A 142 -4.49 -15.92 1.70
C VAL A 142 -3.40 -16.85 1.15
N PRO A 143 -2.76 -17.69 2.00
CA PRO A 143 -1.74 -18.61 1.54
C PRO A 143 -2.31 -19.66 0.56
N PRO A 144 -1.47 -20.28 -0.29
CA PRO A 144 -1.88 -21.37 -1.17
C PRO A 144 -2.52 -22.53 -0.40
N GLY A 145 -3.42 -23.26 -1.08
CA GLY A 145 -4.15 -24.39 -0.49
C GLY A 145 -5.60 -24.09 -0.09
N TYR A 146 -6.06 -22.87 -0.33
CA TYR A 146 -7.46 -22.46 -0.20
C TYR A 146 -8.14 -22.24 -1.56
N ASN A 147 -9.48 -22.23 -1.54
CA ASN A 147 -10.35 -21.96 -2.69
C ASN A 147 -10.19 -20.55 -3.31
N THR A 148 -9.54 -19.62 -2.63
CA THR A 148 -9.25 -18.26 -3.10
C THR A 148 -7.89 -17.79 -2.56
N GLY A 149 -7.22 -16.91 -3.30
CA GLY A 149 -5.96 -16.27 -2.88
C GLY A 149 -6.15 -14.94 -2.15
N LYS A 150 -7.38 -14.43 -2.07
CA LYS A 150 -7.73 -13.17 -1.38
C LYS A 150 -9.11 -13.23 -0.74
N VAL A 151 -9.28 -12.53 0.38
CA VAL A 151 -10.54 -12.40 1.14
C VAL A 151 -10.65 -11.03 1.80
N ASP A 152 -11.87 -10.56 2.03
CA ASP A 152 -12.17 -9.53 3.01
C ASP A 152 -12.04 -10.13 4.42
N VAL A 153 -11.34 -9.44 5.32
CA VAL A 153 -11.23 -9.76 6.75
C VAL A 153 -11.95 -8.69 7.55
N ALA A 154 -13.02 -9.05 8.26
CA ALA A 154 -13.70 -8.15 9.18
C ALA A 154 -13.33 -8.48 10.64
N LEU A 155 -13.10 -7.44 11.44
CA LEU A 155 -12.88 -7.49 12.88
C LEU A 155 -13.98 -6.70 13.57
N MET A 156 -14.61 -7.29 14.58
CA MET A 156 -15.56 -6.59 15.43
C MET A 156 -14.79 -5.76 16.45
N ILE A 157 -15.05 -4.46 16.52
CA ILE A 157 -14.48 -3.56 17.51
C ILE A 157 -15.43 -3.51 18.72
N PRO A 158 -15.08 -4.13 19.86
CA PRO A 158 -15.96 -4.16 21.01
C PRO A 158 -16.01 -2.81 21.73
N PRO A 159 -17.10 -2.51 22.44
CA PRO A 159 -17.14 -1.38 23.37
C PRO A 159 -16.00 -1.48 24.39
N GLY A 160 -15.24 -0.39 24.56
CA GLY A 160 -14.10 -0.34 25.48
C GLY A 160 -12.76 -0.80 24.90
N TYR A 161 -12.68 -1.10 23.59
CA TYR A 161 -11.41 -1.22 22.89
C TYR A 161 -10.61 0.10 22.99
N PRO A 162 -9.27 0.08 23.22
CA PRO A 162 -8.35 -1.08 23.19
C PRO A 162 -8.19 -1.87 24.49
N THR A 163 -8.86 -1.48 25.59
CA THR A 163 -8.82 -2.26 26.83
C THR A 163 -9.58 -3.58 26.69
N ALA A 164 -10.68 -3.57 25.94
CA ALA A 164 -11.46 -4.76 25.62
C ALA A 164 -10.79 -5.61 24.52
N PRO A 165 -10.75 -6.95 24.67
CA PRO A 165 -9.98 -7.82 23.80
C PRO A 165 -10.63 -8.04 22.42
N LEU A 166 -9.78 -8.22 21.41
CA LEU A 166 -10.16 -8.79 20.12
C LEU A 166 -9.91 -10.31 20.12
N ASP A 167 -10.91 -11.09 19.70
CA ASP A 167 -10.90 -12.56 19.79
C ASP A 167 -11.34 -13.29 18.51
N MET A 168 -11.99 -12.58 17.59
CA MET A 168 -12.58 -13.14 16.37
C MET A 168 -12.04 -12.44 15.12
N ALA A 169 -12.08 -13.16 14.01
CA ALA A 169 -12.00 -12.58 12.67
C ALA A 169 -13.02 -13.27 11.77
N TYR A 170 -13.45 -12.55 10.74
CA TYR A 170 -14.54 -12.94 9.86
C TYR A 170 -14.04 -12.85 8.42
N PHE A 171 -14.18 -13.93 7.64
CA PHE A 171 -13.61 -14.01 6.29
C PHE A 171 -14.69 -14.09 5.22
N HIS A 172 -14.54 -13.31 4.15
CA HIS A 172 -15.43 -13.35 2.99
C HIS A 172 -14.63 -13.25 1.67
N PRO A 173 -14.85 -14.13 0.67
CA PRO A 173 -15.72 -15.30 0.73
C PRO A 173 -15.24 -16.33 1.77
N PRO A 174 -16.10 -17.28 2.20
CA PRO A 174 -15.71 -18.34 3.12
C PRO A 174 -14.49 -19.12 2.61
N LEU A 175 -13.52 -19.32 3.49
CA LEU A 175 -12.33 -20.12 3.19
C LEU A 175 -12.69 -21.61 3.26
N ALA A 176 -12.24 -22.35 2.25
CA ALA A 176 -12.30 -23.80 2.19
C ALA A 176 -10.95 -24.32 1.68
N ARG A 177 -10.44 -25.38 2.32
CA ARG A 177 -9.17 -25.99 1.92
C ARG A 177 -9.37 -26.80 0.64
N THR A 178 -8.39 -26.75 -0.26
CA THR A 178 -8.40 -27.51 -1.51
C THR A 178 -8.11 -29.00 -1.30
N ASP A 179 -7.58 -29.39 -0.14
CA ASP A 179 -7.35 -30.78 0.25
C ASP A 179 -8.62 -31.49 0.78
N GLY A 180 -9.76 -30.80 0.78
CA GLY A 180 -11.05 -31.34 1.21
C GLY A 180 -11.21 -31.48 2.73
N ARG A 181 -10.21 -31.10 3.54
CA ARG A 181 -10.36 -31.07 5.00
C ARG A 181 -11.25 -29.90 5.41
N GLY A 182 -12.18 -30.17 6.31
CA GLY A 182 -13.04 -29.14 6.88
C GLY A 182 -12.25 -28.17 7.76
N ILE A 183 -12.69 -26.91 7.79
CA ILE A 183 -12.23 -25.94 8.78
C ILE A 183 -13.22 -25.99 9.94
N ASN A 184 -12.72 -26.16 11.17
CA ASN A 184 -13.57 -26.36 12.34
C ASN A 184 -14.23 -25.07 12.85
N ALA A 185 -15.38 -25.23 13.50
CA ALA A 185 -16.11 -24.21 14.27
C ALA A 185 -16.55 -22.97 13.47
N LEU A 186 -17.08 -23.19 12.26
CA LEU A 186 -17.58 -22.14 11.39
C LEU A 186 -19.05 -21.84 11.70
N SER A 187 -19.31 -20.66 12.25
CA SER A 187 -20.63 -20.04 12.13
C SER A 187 -20.55 -18.90 11.12
N SER A 188 -21.70 -18.40 10.71
CA SER A 188 -21.77 -17.34 9.73
C SER A 188 -22.26 -16.04 10.36
N GLN A 189 -21.75 -14.91 9.90
CA GLN A 189 -22.14 -13.57 10.37
C GLN A 189 -22.47 -12.72 9.15
N SER A 190 -23.65 -12.11 9.15
CA SER A 190 -23.99 -11.09 8.14
C SER A 190 -23.29 -9.78 8.50
N ILE A 191 -22.53 -9.23 7.57
CA ILE A 191 -21.84 -7.94 7.67
C ILE A 191 -21.96 -7.26 6.31
N GLU A 192 -22.51 -6.05 6.24
CA GLU A 192 -22.74 -5.33 4.97
C GLU A 192 -23.59 -6.13 3.96
N GLY A 193 -24.54 -6.94 4.46
CA GLY A 193 -25.35 -7.84 3.64
C GLY A 193 -24.60 -9.01 2.99
N LYS A 194 -23.29 -9.16 3.26
CA LYS A 194 -22.49 -10.31 2.85
C LYS A 194 -22.43 -11.33 3.99
N ASN A 195 -22.33 -12.60 3.64
CA ASN A 195 -22.16 -13.67 4.61
C ASN A 195 -20.67 -13.96 4.86
N TYR A 196 -20.19 -13.63 6.05
CA TYR A 196 -18.82 -13.87 6.47
C TYR A 196 -18.72 -15.16 7.30
N GLN A 197 -17.66 -15.92 7.06
CA GLN A 197 -17.30 -17.09 7.83
C GLN A 197 -16.56 -16.66 9.10
N ARG A 198 -17.13 -16.95 10.27
CA ARG A 198 -16.55 -16.58 11.57
C ARG A 198 -15.48 -17.59 11.98
N TRP A 199 -14.31 -17.07 12.32
CA TRP A 199 -13.23 -17.81 12.97
C TRP A 199 -13.03 -17.25 14.37
N SER A 200 -13.23 -18.10 15.37
CA SER A 200 -12.87 -17.80 16.74
C SER A 200 -11.67 -18.63 17.13
N ARG A 201 -10.63 -17.95 17.62
CA ARG A 201 -9.45 -18.57 18.21
C ARG A 201 -9.20 -17.83 19.51
N HIS A 202 -9.85 -18.29 20.58
CA HIS A 202 -9.74 -17.65 21.89
C HIS A 202 -8.28 -17.53 22.32
N ARG A 203 -7.90 -16.34 22.79
CA ARG A 203 -6.67 -16.13 23.53
C ARG A 203 -6.71 -16.99 24.79
N THR A 204 -5.66 -17.76 25.06
CA THR A 204 -5.59 -18.64 26.23
C THR A 204 -5.16 -17.84 27.45
N GLY A 205 -5.40 -18.36 28.66
CA GLY A 205 -4.89 -17.73 29.89
C GLY A 205 -3.36 -17.60 29.95
N GLN A 206 -2.63 -18.35 29.12
CA GLN A 206 -1.18 -18.22 28.97
C GLN A 206 -0.76 -17.07 28.05
N ASN A 207 -1.61 -16.69 27.09
CA ASN A 207 -1.38 -15.60 26.16
C ASN A 207 -2.64 -14.70 26.10
N PRO A 208 -3.02 -14.05 27.21
CA PRO A 208 -4.21 -13.20 27.24
C PRO A 208 -4.00 -11.93 26.41
N TRP A 209 -5.10 -11.26 26.07
CA TRP A 209 -5.02 -9.86 25.63
C TRP A 209 -4.36 -9.03 26.73
N ARG A 210 -3.39 -8.21 26.36
CA ARG A 210 -2.68 -7.31 27.27
C ARG A 210 -3.21 -5.90 27.05
N PRO A 211 -4.03 -5.37 27.98
CA PRO A 211 -4.49 -3.98 27.91
C PRO A 211 -3.29 -3.04 27.74
N ASP A 212 -3.47 -2.00 26.93
CA ASP A 212 -2.46 -0.97 26.64
C ASP A 212 -1.19 -1.46 25.92
N VAL A 213 -1.13 -2.74 25.52
CA VAL A 213 -0.01 -3.34 24.78
C VAL A 213 -0.50 -3.98 23.48
N ASP A 214 -1.60 -4.70 23.52
CA ASP A 214 -2.20 -5.30 22.33
C ASP A 214 -3.18 -4.34 21.66
N ASP A 215 -3.23 -4.40 20.33
CA ASP A 215 -3.98 -3.49 19.46
C ASP A 215 -4.35 -4.22 18.14
N ILE A 216 -4.78 -3.50 17.10
CA ILE A 216 -5.07 -4.08 15.79
C ILE A 216 -3.82 -4.73 15.17
N SER A 217 -2.64 -4.17 15.38
CA SER A 217 -1.41 -4.69 14.78
C SER A 217 -1.08 -6.09 15.30
N THR A 218 -1.17 -6.30 16.61
CA THR A 218 -0.89 -7.60 17.22
C THR A 218 -2.00 -8.60 16.91
N HIS A 219 -3.25 -8.16 16.82
CA HIS A 219 -4.37 -9.03 16.45
C HIS A 219 -4.32 -9.44 14.97
N MET A 220 -4.05 -8.51 14.06
CA MET A 220 -3.88 -8.82 12.63
C MET A 220 -2.69 -9.75 12.39
N SER A 221 -1.62 -9.60 13.19
CA SER A 221 -0.52 -10.56 13.19
C SER A 221 -0.97 -11.96 13.61
N LEU A 222 -1.91 -12.13 14.53
CA LEU A 222 -2.45 -13.46 14.84
C LEU A 222 -3.35 -13.99 13.71
N VAL A 223 -4.22 -13.12 13.18
CA VAL A 223 -5.17 -13.47 12.11
C VAL A 223 -4.45 -13.94 10.85
N SER A 224 -3.33 -13.31 10.48
CA SER A 224 -2.52 -13.72 9.32
C SER A 224 -1.99 -15.15 9.44
N HIS A 225 -1.69 -15.62 10.66
CA HIS A 225 -1.19 -16.97 10.90
C HIS A 225 -2.32 -18.03 11.01
N TRP A 226 -3.59 -17.63 11.18
CA TRP A 226 -4.67 -18.61 11.33
C TRP A 226 -4.82 -19.52 10.12
N PRO A 227 -4.85 -19.02 8.86
CA PRO A 227 -4.90 -19.89 7.69
C PRO A 227 -3.69 -20.83 7.58
N GLU A 228 -2.49 -20.34 7.91
CA GLU A 228 -1.28 -21.17 7.85
C GLU A 228 -1.33 -22.35 8.84
N ARG A 229 -1.83 -22.11 10.05
CA ARG A 229 -1.90 -23.14 11.09
C ARG A 229 -2.82 -24.31 10.77
N GLU A 230 -3.82 -24.10 9.91
CA GLU A 230 -4.68 -25.20 9.45
C GLU A 230 -3.85 -26.29 8.75
N PHE A 231 -2.73 -25.94 8.08
CA PHE A 231 -1.86 -26.92 7.42
C PHE A 231 -0.81 -27.56 8.33
N ILE A 232 -0.56 -27.00 9.52
CA ILE A 232 0.51 -27.45 10.43
C ILE A 232 0.00 -28.51 11.42
N ASN A 233 -1.26 -28.44 11.82
CA ASN A 233 -1.84 -29.32 12.83
C ASN A 233 -2.53 -30.55 12.23
N HIS A 234 -1.82 -31.45 11.53
CA HIS A 234 -2.29 -32.81 11.22
C HIS A 234 -1.16 -33.76 10.82
#